data_AF-A0A4R9B090-F1
#
_entry.id   AF-A0A4R9B090-F1
#
_cell.length_a   1.000
_cell.length_b   1.000
_cell.length_c   1.000
_cell.angle_alpha   90.00
_cell.angle_beta   90.00
_cell.angle_gamma   90.00
#
_symmetry.space_group_name_H-M   'P 1'
#
loop_
_entity.id
_entity.type
_entity.pdbx_description
1 polymer ?
#
loop_
_entity_poly.entity_id
_entity_poly.type
_entity_poly.pdbx_seq_one_letter_code
_entity_poly.pdbx_strand_id
1 'polypeptide(L)'
;MLAESLVSSGAGAGAGAGPGAAAVGAGSGPGAGPGAGAPADTLSTAIAHWAIHPGGRSILDKTEAKLGLTEAQLVPSRETLRQYGNMSSTTILFVMKAIMDAPTTEDGQRVCAMAFGPGLTVESGLMTVAVG
;
A
#
# COMPACT_ATOMS: atom_id res chain seq x y z
N MET A 1 -7.00 -20.67 -10.10
CA MET A 1 -6.02 -20.42 -11.18
C MET A 1 -4.85 -19.68 -10.57
N LEU A 2 -3.71 -20.37 -10.43
CA LEU A 2 -2.48 -19.78 -9.90
C LEU A 2 -1.82 -18.98 -11.04
N ALA A 3 -1.69 -17.66 -10.89
CA ALA A 3 -0.97 -16.82 -11.83
C ALA A 3 0.53 -16.95 -11.55
N GLU A 4 1.21 -17.85 -12.27
CA GLU A 4 2.66 -17.84 -12.34
C GLU A 4 3.10 -16.64 -13.18
N SER A 5 3.87 -15.72 -12.58
CA SER A 5 4.59 -14.67 -13.28
C SER A 5 6.06 -14.78 -12.90
N LEU A 6 6.82 -15.45 -13.77
CA LEU A 6 8.28 -15.38 -13.81
C LEU A 6 8.68 -13.97 -14.23
N VAL A 7 9.21 -13.18 -13.30
CA VAL A 7 10.13 -12.08 -13.65
C VAL A 7 11.52 -12.44 -13.13
N SER A 8 12.44 -12.62 -14.09
CA SER A 8 13.83 -13.01 -13.88
C SER A 8 14.57 -12.02 -12.98
N SER A 9 15.30 -12.54 -11.99
CA SER A 9 16.15 -11.79 -11.08
C SER A 9 17.48 -11.43 -11.75
N GLY A 10 17.71 -10.14 -11.95
CA GLY A 10 19.05 -9.57 -12.18
C GLY A 10 19.60 -9.04 -10.86
N ALA A 11 20.62 -9.72 -10.33
CA ALA A 11 21.36 -9.32 -9.14
C ALA A 11 22.29 -8.13 -9.42
N GLY A 12 22.40 -7.21 -8.47
CA GLY A 12 23.41 -6.15 -8.44
C GLY A 12 23.58 -5.65 -7.01
N ALA A 13 24.68 -6.05 -6.37
CA ALA A 13 25.07 -5.72 -5.01
C ALA A 13 25.65 -4.30 -4.90
N GLY A 14 25.48 -3.67 -3.75
CA GLY A 14 26.18 -2.44 -3.35
C GLY A 14 25.87 -2.07 -1.90
N ALA A 15 26.86 -2.24 -1.03
CA ALA A 15 26.80 -2.06 0.42
C ALA A 15 26.93 -0.59 0.86
N GLY A 16 26.44 -0.28 2.07
CA GLY A 16 26.76 0.96 2.80
C GLY A 16 26.06 1.01 4.18
N ALA A 17 26.86 1.08 5.24
CA ALA A 17 26.46 1.01 6.65
C ALA A 17 25.76 2.28 7.20
N GLY A 18 25.09 2.14 8.37
CA GLY A 18 24.30 3.16 9.10
C GLY A 18 25.11 4.34 9.69
N PRO A 19 24.66 5.06 10.76
CA PRO A 19 23.68 4.70 11.80
C PRO A 19 22.63 5.82 12.10
N GLY A 20 21.72 5.58 13.07
CA GLY A 20 21.03 6.68 13.76
C GLY A 20 19.62 6.35 14.24
N ALA A 21 19.50 5.88 15.47
CA ALA A 21 18.23 5.90 16.20
C ALA A 21 17.80 7.37 16.43
N ALA A 22 16.56 7.69 16.12
CA ALA A 22 15.88 8.88 16.61
C ALA A 22 14.44 8.53 16.97
N ALA A 23 14.14 8.58 18.26
CA ALA A 23 12.79 8.58 18.77
C ALA A 23 12.12 9.92 18.43
N VAL A 24 10.90 9.85 17.89
CA VAL A 24 9.91 10.93 17.85
C VAL A 24 8.58 10.22 18.11
N GLY A 25 7.83 10.46 19.19
CA GLY A 25 7.34 11.74 19.66
C GLY A 25 5.83 11.73 19.41
N ALA A 26 5.05 11.37 20.43
CA ALA A 26 3.59 11.45 20.39
C ALA A 26 3.17 12.92 20.21
N GLY A 27 2.25 13.19 19.28
CA GLY A 27 1.69 14.52 19.09
C GLY A 27 0.71 14.63 17.92
N SER A 28 -0.58 14.59 18.26
CA SER A 28 -1.72 15.31 17.65
C SER A 28 -1.92 15.28 16.13
N GLY A 29 -2.96 14.58 15.69
CA GLY A 29 -3.47 14.66 14.31
C GLY A 29 -4.20 15.97 13.98
N PRO A 30 -4.75 16.12 12.76
CA PRO A 30 -5.77 17.12 12.49
C PRO A 30 -7.14 16.44 12.28
N GLY A 31 -8.12 16.88 13.08
CA GLY A 31 -9.51 16.78 12.66
C GLY A 31 -9.78 17.77 11.52
N ALA A 32 -10.59 17.35 10.55
CA ALA A 32 -11.12 18.25 9.52
C ALA A 32 -12.65 18.05 9.43
N GLY A 33 -13.39 19.04 9.92
CA GLY A 33 -14.81 19.20 9.61
C GLY A 33 -15.01 19.72 8.18
N PRO A 34 -16.25 19.71 7.65
CA PRO A 34 -16.49 19.95 6.23
C PRO A 34 -16.58 21.45 5.93
N GLY A 35 -15.66 21.95 5.10
CA GLY A 35 -15.74 23.26 4.44
C GLY A 35 -15.98 23.06 2.94
N ALA A 36 -17.02 23.69 2.41
CA ALA A 36 -17.50 23.51 1.04
C ALA A 36 -16.66 24.28 0.00
N GLY A 37 -16.36 23.60 -1.11
CA GLY A 37 -15.78 24.12 -2.35
C GLY A 37 -15.37 22.91 -3.21
N ALA A 38 -15.95 22.73 -4.39
CA ALA A 38 -15.87 21.47 -5.15
C ALA A 38 -14.40 20.99 -5.33
N PRO A 39 -13.95 19.86 -4.74
CA PRO A 39 -12.52 19.70 -4.48
C PRO A 39 -11.82 18.75 -5.46
N ALA A 40 -10.58 19.10 -5.80
CA ALA A 40 -9.62 18.18 -6.39
C ALA A 40 -9.35 17.00 -5.42
N ASP A 41 -9.28 15.80 -5.98
CA ASP A 41 -8.73 14.58 -5.37
C ASP A 41 -9.54 13.85 -4.27
N THR A 42 -10.86 13.74 -4.46
CA THR A 42 -11.80 13.07 -3.53
C THR A 42 -11.55 11.59 -3.26
N LEU A 43 -10.89 10.87 -4.17
CA LEU A 43 -10.68 9.41 -4.05
C LEU A 43 -9.59 9.05 -3.04
N SER A 44 -8.45 9.74 -3.08
CA SER A 44 -7.33 9.50 -2.16
C SER A 44 -7.68 9.85 -0.71
N THR A 45 -8.54 10.86 -0.51
CA THR A 45 -9.04 11.26 0.81
C THR A 45 -10.18 10.40 1.34
N ALA A 46 -10.97 9.77 0.46
CA ALA A 46 -12.06 8.88 0.85
C ALA A 46 -11.59 7.44 1.20
N ILE A 47 -10.37 7.10 0.80
CA ILE A 47 -9.76 5.78 1.01
C ILE A 47 -8.65 5.93 2.06
N ALA A 48 -8.89 5.40 3.26
CA ALA A 48 -7.90 5.42 4.33
C ALA A 48 -6.70 4.53 4.02
N HIS A 49 -6.93 3.37 3.38
CA HIS A 49 -5.90 2.35 3.16
C HIS A 49 -5.82 1.87 1.72
N TRP A 50 -4.60 1.69 1.23
CA TRP A 50 -4.31 1.21 -0.13
C TRP A 50 -3.55 -0.12 -0.09
N ALA A 51 -4.23 -1.20 -0.43
CA ALA A 51 -3.65 -2.53 -0.54
C ALA A 51 -3.21 -2.81 -1.98
N ILE A 52 -2.05 -2.28 -2.38
CA ILE A 52 -1.52 -2.48 -3.74
C ILE A 52 -0.67 -3.76 -3.78
N HIS A 53 -1.00 -4.71 -4.66
CA HIS A 53 -0.18 -5.89 -4.88
C HIS A 53 1.23 -5.49 -5.37
N PRO A 54 2.29 -5.82 -4.61
CA PRO A 54 3.62 -5.40 -4.97
C PRO A 54 4.28 -6.46 -5.88
N GLY A 55 3.89 -6.50 -7.15
CA GLY A 55 4.53 -7.41 -8.12
C GLY A 55 6.01 -7.09 -8.37
N GLY A 56 6.43 -5.87 -8.01
CA GLY A 56 7.81 -5.36 -8.02
C GLY A 56 7.82 -3.87 -7.70
N ARG A 57 9.02 -3.30 -7.46
CA ARG A 57 9.19 -1.87 -7.09
C ARG A 57 8.53 -0.92 -8.10
N SER A 58 8.75 -1.15 -9.39
CA SER A 58 8.23 -0.30 -10.46
C SER A 58 6.70 -0.29 -10.56
N ILE A 59 6.01 -1.32 -10.07
CA ILE A 59 4.54 -1.34 -10.00
C ILE A 59 4.06 -0.36 -8.93
N LEU A 60 4.71 -0.36 -7.76
CA LEU A 60 4.39 0.56 -6.66
C LEU A 60 4.67 2.01 -7.05
N ASP A 61 5.83 2.29 -7.62
CA ASP A 61 6.22 3.64 -8.02
C ASP A 61 5.29 4.21 -9.11
N LYS A 62 4.87 3.37 -10.07
CA LYS A 62 3.90 3.77 -11.10
C LYS A 62 2.51 4.00 -10.50
N THR A 63 2.07 3.15 -9.57
CA THR A 63 0.77 3.28 -8.93
C THR A 63 0.71 4.55 -8.08
N GLU A 64 1.78 4.83 -7.30
CA GLU A 64 1.97 6.05 -6.54
C GLU A 64 1.79 7.29 -7.42
N ALA A 65 2.58 7.39 -8.49
CA ALA A 65 2.57 8.53 -9.39
C ALA A 65 1.24 8.68 -10.15
N LYS A 66 0.58 7.57 -10.50
CA LYS A 66 -0.66 7.60 -11.28
C LYS A 66 -1.90 7.92 -10.45
N LEU A 67 -1.92 7.52 -9.18
CA LEU A 67 -3.05 7.73 -8.28
C LEU A 67 -2.82 8.87 -7.28
N GLY A 68 -1.66 9.54 -7.33
CA GLY A 68 -1.33 10.64 -6.41
C GLY A 68 -1.18 10.16 -4.96
N LEU A 69 -0.75 8.91 -4.75
CA LEU A 69 -0.61 8.37 -3.40
C LEU A 69 0.61 8.96 -2.70
N THR A 70 0.53 9.06 -1.38
CA THR A 70 1.66 9.39 -0.53
C THR A 70 2.52 8.16 -0.26
N GLU A 71 3.81 8.37 0.05
CA GLU A 71 4.70 7.29 0.46
C GLU A 71 4.13 6.49 1.65
N ALA A 72 3.52 7.19 2.61
CA ALA A 72 2.88 6.61 3.79
C ALA A 72 1.76 5.61 3.43
N GLN A 73 0.96 5.92 2.40
CA GLN A 73 -0.12 5.03 1.93
C GLN A 73 0.41 3.75 1.29
N LEU A 74 1.66 3.74 0.82
CA LEU A 74 2.30 2.56 0.23
C LEU A 74 3.22 1.79 1.17
N VAL A 75 3.40 2.23 2.42
CA VAL A 75 4.23 1.52 3.41
C VAL A 75 3.84 0.05 3.54
N PRO A 76 2.55 -0.34 3.69
CA PRO A 76 2.19 -1.76 3.81
C PRO A 76 2.63 -2.61 2.61
N SER A 77 2.45 -2.10 1.38
CA SER A 77 2.85 -2.77 0.15
C SER A 77 4.36 -2.85 -0.02
N ARG A 78 5.07 -1.73 0.23
CA ARG A 78 6.54 -1.64 0.12
C ARG A 78 7.21 -2.54 1.16
N GLU A 79 6.70 -2.57 2.37
CA GLU A 79 7.23 -3.38 3.46
C GLU A 79 6.97 -4.87 3.23
N THR A 80 5.77 -5.23 2.76
CA THR A 80 5.48 -6.62 2.37
C THR A 80 6.45 -7.11 1.29
N LEU A 81 6.70 -6.29 0.26
CA LEU A 81 7.68 -6.62 -0.79
C LEU A 81 9.09 -6.76 -0.23
N ARG A 82 9.48 -5.89 0.70
CA ARG A 82 10.81 -5.90 1.33
C ARG A 82 11.03 -7.16 2.17
N GLN A 83 10.03 -7.57 2.94
CA GLN A 83 10.14 -8.70 3.84
C GLN A 83 10.00 -10.05 3.14
N TYR A 84 9.08 -10.15 2.17
CA TYR A 84 8.65 -11.44 1.62
C TYR A 84 8.88 -11.58 0.11
N GLY A 85 9.24 -10.50 -0.58
CA GLY A 85 9.28 -10.50 -2.04
C GLY A 85 7.89 -10.58 -2.67
N ASN A 86 7.85 -10.84 -3.98
CA ASN A 86 6.62 -11.15 -4.69
C ASN A 86 6.35 -12.67 -4.58
N MET A 87 5.39 -13.04 -3.73
CA MET A 87 4.94 -14.43 -3.53
C MET A 87 3.78 -14.81 -4.47
N SER A 88 3.67 -14.15 -5.63
CA SER A 88 2.50 -14.21 -6.53
C SER A 88 1.24 -13.66 -5.82
N SER A 89 0.04 -14.15 -6.17
CA SER A 89 -1.25 -13.59 -5.77
C SER A 89 -1.44 -13.49 -4.26
N THR A 90 -0.81 -14.37 -3.46
CA THR A 90 -0.89 -14.33 -2.00
C THR A 90 -0.29 -13.07 -1.40
N THR A 91 0.60 -12.38 -2.11
CA THR A 91 1.27 -11.17 -1.61
C THR A 91 0.28 -10.08 -1.21
N ILE A 92 -0.84 -9.91 -1.93
CA ILE A 92 -1.84 -8.90 -1.56
C ILE A 92 -2.53 -9.22 -0.22
N LEU A 93 -2.65 -10.51 0.14
CA LEU A 93 -3.21 -10.91 1.43
C LEU A 93 -2.30 -10.49 2.58
N PHE A 94 -0.98 -10.52 2.39
CA PHE A 94 0.00 -10.04 3.37
C PHE A 94 -0.05 -8.52 3.52
N VAL A 95 -0.26 -7.78 2.41
CA VAL A 95 -0.50 -6.33 2.47
C VAL A 95 -1.76 -6.02 3.27
N MET A 96 -2.87 -6.72 2.99
CA MET A 96 -4.11 -6.53 3.74
C MET A 96 -3.95 -6.89 5.22
N LYS A 97 -3.20 -7.95 5.54
CA LYS A 97 -2.85 -8.27 6.93
C LYS A 97 -2.08 -7.15 7.60
N ALA A 98 -1.06 -6.59 6.94
CA ALA A 98 -0.29 -5.47 7.49
C ALA A 98 -1.17 -4.23 7.74
N ILE A 99 -2.16 -3.97 6.88
CA ILE A 99 -3.15 -2.91 7.10
C ILE A 99 -4.04 -3.24 8.32
N MET A 100 -4.60 -4.45 8.40
CA MET A 100 -5.49 -4.83 9.51
C MET A 100 -4.78 -4.86 10.87
N ASP A 101 -3.50 -5.24 10.89
CA ASP A 101 -2.69 -5.29 12.11
C ASP A 101 -2.17 -3.89 12.53
N ALA A 102 -2.31 -2.87 11.68
CA ALA A 102 -1.81 -1.53 11.98
C ALA A 102 -2.63 -0.85 13.08
N PRO A 103 -1.99 -0.23 14.09
CA PRO A 103 -2.70 0.41 15.20
C PRO A 103 -3.52 1.64 14.79
N THR A 104 -3.29 2.16 13.58
CA THR A 104 -4.02 3.29 12.99
C THR A 104 -5.28 2.87 12.23
N THR A 105 -5.55 1.57 12.13
CA THR A 105 -6.69 1.03 11.40
C THR A 105 -7.90 0.95 12.31
N GLU A 106 -8.99 1.58 11.91
CA GLU A 106 -10.22 1.71 12.69
C GLU A 106 -11.42 1.12 11.95
N ASP A 107 -12.45 0.71 12.70
CA ASP A 107 -13.72 0.24 12.16
C ASP A 107 -14.37 1.27 11.23
N GLY A 108 -14.98 0.81 10.14
CA GLY A 108 -15.62 1.69 9.15
C GLY A 108 -14.70 2.34 8.13
N GLN A 109 -13.37 2.30 8.33
CA GLN A 109 -12.41 2.86 7.36
C GLN A 109 -12.44 2.11 6.03
N ARG A 110 -12.23 2.82 4.91
CA ARG A 110 -12.25 2.24 3.57
C ARG A 110 -10.88 1.72 3.17
N VAL A 111 -10.86 0.52 2.57
CA VAL A 111 -9.66 -0.10 1.99
C VAL A 111 -9.87 -0.28 0.49
N CYS A 112 -8.99 0.26 -0.34
CA CYS A 112 -8.94 -0.02 -1.77
C CYS A 112 -7.82 -1.02 -2.04
N ALA A 113 -8.16 -2.19 -2.55
CA ALA A 113 -7.21 -3.22 -2.96
C ALA A 113 -7.09 -3.25 -4.49
N MET A 114 -5.86 -3.38 -4.99
CA MET A 114 -5.58 -3.48 -6.42
C MET A 114 -4.50 -4.52 -6.71
N ALA A 115 -4.75 -5.41 -7.68
CA ALA A 115 -3.80 -6.41 -8.17
C ALA A 115 -3.66 -6.35 -9.70
N PHE A 116 -2.49 -6.77 -10.19
CA PHE A 116 -2.13 -6.72 -11.61
C PHE A 116 -1.81 -8.12 -12.13
N GLY A 117 -2.53 -8.55 -13.16
CA GLY A 117 -2.37 -9.87 -13.79
C GLY A 117 -1.71 -9.82 -15.18
N PRO A 118 -1.32 -10.99 -15.73
CA PRO A 118 -0.74 -11.11 -17.06
C PRO A 118 -1.71 -10.64 -18.15
N GLY A 119 -1.18 -10.12 -19.27
CA GLY A 119 -1.98 -9.55 -20.36
C GLY A 119 -2.52 -8.13 -20.09
N LEU A 120 -2.11 -7.53 -18.97
CA LEU A 120 -2.57 -6.25 -18.42
C LEU A 120 -4.03 -6.26 -17.96
N THR A 121 -4.32 -7.13 -17.00
CA THR A 121 -5.58 -7.10 -16.24
C THR A 121 -5.35 -6.39 -14.91
N VAL A 122 -6.31 -5.57 -14.49
CA VAL A 122 -6.38 -4.99 -13.15
C VAL A 122 -7.58 -5.59 -12.45
N GLU A 123 -7.37 -6.13 -11.25
CA GLU A 123 -8.44 -6.51 -10.33
C GLU A 123 -8.46 -5.51 -9.18
N SER A 124 -9.64 -4.98 -8.85
CA SER A 124 -9.80 -4.00 -7.78
C SER A 124 -10.98 -4.34 -6.88
N GLY A 125 -10.85 -4.07 -5.58
CA GLY A 125 -11.91 -4.24 -4.60
C GLY A 125 -11.94 -3.08 -3.61
N LEU A 126 -13.14 -2.64 -3.25
CA LEU A 126 -13.35 -1.60 -2.25
C LEU A 126 -14.08 -2.21 -1.05
N MET A 127 -13.41 -2.20 0.10
CA MET A 127 -13.85 -2.86 1.33
C MET A 127 -14.00 -1.86 2.47
N THR A 128 -14.73 -2.26 3.51
CA THR A 128 -14.80 -1.55 4.79
C THR A 128 -14.10 -2.40 5.84
N VAL A 129 -13.26 -1.80 6.66
CA VAL A 129 -12.72 -2.44 7.86
C VAL A 129 -13.88 -2.76 8.79
N ALA A 130 -13.92 -4.00 9.28
CA ALA A 130 -14.81 -4.45 10.33
C ALA A 130 -13.96 -4.97 11.49
N VAL A 131 -14.01 -4.29 12.64
CA VAL A 131 -13.33 -4.74 13.86
C VAL A 131 -14.39 -5.38 14.77
N GLY A 132 -14.26 -6.69 15.02
CA GLY A 132 -15.15 -7.46 15.88
C GLY A 132 -14.86 -7.32 17.37
#